data_AF-A0A3C1VBS8-F1
#
_entry.id   AF-A0A3C1VBS8-F1
#
_cell.length_a   1.000
_cell.length_b   1.000
_cell.length_c   1.000
_cell.angle_alpha   90.00
_cell.angle_beta   90.00
_cell.angle_gamma   90.00
#
_symmetry.space_group_name_H-M   'P 1'
#
loop_
_entity.id
_entity.type
_entity.pdbx_description
1 polymer ?
#
loop_
_entity_poly.entity_id
_entity_poly.type
_entity_poly.pdbx_seq_one_letter_code
_entity_poly.pdbx_strand_id
1 'polypeptide(L)'
;MNSNQITPQGRVKRDATPAGFTLIELLVVIAIIAILAAMLLPALASAKARAQRMQCMNQMRQLGLGFPIFVIDHNDMLPPAGWADGTYTQPHFAVTWDSLLNKYIGGNASDVDLSAGSYLSGDAPKILQCPADRFPKVSWMGGSDPYLAMRSYAMVSAGTSQGPTGDFQRDPKNGLPNLNLAGKLGVGIVWQVLAQYPVANFDASGYKSSVVRDPAGSILLCENTHGQQSAGNIWTSACFGPQSLGDIYQIDPSAAPQDPNSNNGVNQGALLYKAHKNRFNYVFNDGHVEGLKIEQTIGSGTLTAPKGMWTVVPGD
;
A
#
# COMPACT_ATOMS: atom_id res chain seq x y z
N MET A 1 97.77 -24.16 30.61
CA MET A 1 96.42 -24.75 30.54
C MET A 1 95.47 -23.63 30.14
N ASN A 2 95.24 -23.45 28.83
CA ASN A 2 94.00 -23.87 28.14
C ASN A 2 92.74 -23.31 28.80
N SER A 3 92.02 -22.41 28.12
CA SER A 3 90.83 -22.82 27.36
C SER A 3 89.97 -21.63 26.90
N ASN A 4 89.57 -21.76 25.63
CA ASN A 4 88.27 -21.39 25.04
C ASN A 4 87.93 -19.91 24.79
N GLN A 5 88.34 -19.47 23.60
CA GLN A 5 87.64 -18.46 22.81
C GLN A 5 86.31 -19.05 22.30
N ILE A 6 85.17 -18.46 22.66
CA ILE A 6 83.86 -18.75 22.05
C ILE A 6 83.57 -17.63 21.04
N THR A 7 83.58 -17.97 19.75
CA THR A 7 83.18 -17.06 18.67
C THR A 7 81.64 -16.95 18.59
N PRO A 8 81.08 -15.74 18.43
CA PRO A 8 79.64 -15.58 18.21
C PRO A 8 79.28 -15.95 16.77
N GLN A 9 78.38 -16.93 16.61
CA GLN A 9 77.81 -17.27 15.30
C GLN A 9 76.94 -16.13 14.78
N GLY A 10 77.26 -15.62 13.58
CA GLY A 10 76.50 -14.59 12.89
C GLY A 10 75.07 -15.05 12.58
N ARG A 11 74.09 -14.28 13.06
CA ARG A 11 72.67 -14.48 12.76
C ARG A 11 72.40 -14.01 11.32
N VAL A 12 72.14 -14.95 10.41
CA VAL A 12 71.71 -14.65 9.04
C VAL A 12 70.32 -14.01 9.10
N LYS A 13 70.22 -12.70 8.85
CA LYS A 13 68.94 -12.04 8.57
C LYS A 13 68.46 -12.52 7.21
N ARG A 14 67.41 -13.35 7.17
CA ARG A 14 66.65 -13.60 5.95
C ARG A 14 65.82 -12.35 5.69
N ASP A 15 66.24 -11.53 4.75
CA ASP A 15 65.38 -10.48 4.21
C ASP A 15 64.23 -11.17 3.47
N ALA A 16 63.07 -11.28 4.13
CA ALA A 16 61.84 -11.68 3.49
C ALA A 16 61.43 -10.52 2.58
N THR A 17 61.76 -10.61 1.29
CA THR A 17 61.24 -9.70 0.29
C THR A 17 59.72 -9.78 0.31
N PRO A 18 58.99 -8.66 0.44
CA PRO A 18 57.54 -8.70 0.32
C PRO A 18 57.20 -9.16 -1.09
N ALA A 19 56.48 -10.28 -1.20
CA ALA A 19 55.90 -10.70 -2.48
C ALA A 19 54.89 -9.63 -2.90
N GLY A 20 55.26 -8.80 -3.88
CA GLY A 20 54.38 -7.79 -4.46
C GLY A 20 53.30 -8.45 -5.31
N PHE A 21 52.04 -8.07 -5.11
CA PHE A 21 50.92 -8.53 -5.92
C PHE A 21 51.10 -8.04 -7.35
N THR A 22 51.03 -8.93 -8.34
CA THR A 22 51.13 -8.54 -9.75
C THR A 22 49.81 -7.94 -10.23
N LEU A 23 49.90 -7.03 -11.20
CA LEU A 23 48.73 -6.42 -11.82
C LEU A 23 47.80 -7.47 -12.45
N ILE A 24 48.36 -8.55 -12.98
CA ILE A 24 47.62 -9.67 -13.59
C ILE A 24 46.81 -10.43 -12.52
N GLU A 25 47.41 -10.72 -11.36
CA GLU A 25 46.69 -11.40 -10.26
C GLU A 25 45.49 -10.58 -9.78
N LEU A 26 45.63 -9.25 -9.69
CA LEU A 26 44.53 -8.37 -9.32
C LEU A 26 43.43 -8.36 -10.39
N LEU A 27 43.80 -8.31 -11.68
CA LEU A 27 42.86 -8.33 -12.80
C LEU A 27 42.04 -9.63 -12.87
N VAL A 28 42.67 -10.78 -12.62
CA VAL A 28 41.95 -12.07 -12.63
C VAL A 28 40.93 -12.13 -11.48
N VAL A 29 41.29 -11.64 -10.29
CA VAL A 29 40.39 -11.64 -9.13
C VAL A 29 39.17 -10.75 -9.38
N ILE A 30 39.36 -9.52 -9.88
CA ILE A 30 38.21 -8.65 -10.19
C ILE A 30 37.34 -9.22 -11.31
N ALA A 31 37.94 -9.92 -12.29
CA ALA A 31 37.19 -10.56 -13.37
C ALA A 31 36.31 -11.69 -12.84
N ILE A 32 36.82 -12.53 -11.94
CA ILE A 32 36.04 -13.59 -11.30
C ILE A 32 34.91 -12.99 -10.45
N ILE A 33 35.19 -11.95 -9.64
CA ILE A 33 34.17 -11.26 -8.85
C ILE A 33 33.07 -10.68 -9.74
N ALA A 34 33.44 -10.05 -10.87
CA ALA A 34 32.49 -9.48 -11.81
C ALA A 34 31.56 -10.54 -12.43
N ILE A 35 32.11 -11.70 -12.82
CA ILE A 35 31.34 -12.82 -13.37
C ILE A 35 30.37 -13.40 -12.32
N LEU A 36 30.85 -13.61 -11.10
CA LEU A 36 30.02 -14.10 -10.00
C LEU A 36 28.91 -13.10 -9.65
N ALA A 37 29.23 -11.80 -9.55
CA ALA A 37 28.24 -10.76 -9.30
C ALA A 37 27.19 -10.68 -10.41
N ALA A 38 27.59 -10.78 -11.68
CA ALA A 38 26.67 -10.74 -12.82
C ALA A 38 25.63 -11.88 -12.78
N MET A 39 26.01 -13.07 -12.30
CA MET A 39 25.08 -14.19 -12.12
C MET A 39 24.20 -14.05 -10.86
N LEU A 40 24.71 -13.40 -9.80
CA LEU A 40 23.99 -13.25 -8.53
C LEU A 40 22.97 -12.10 -8.54
N LEU A 41 23.25 -10.99 -9.22
CA LEU A 41 22.39 -9.79 -9.22
C LEU A 41 20.95 -10.07 -9.70
N PRO A 42 20.71 -10.81 -10.81
CA PRO A 42 19.35 -11.12 -11.25
C PRO A 42 18.59 -11.98 -10.24
N ALA A 43 19.27 -12.96 -9.64
CA ALA A 43 18.68 -13.85 -8.64
C ALA A 43 18.32 -13.09 -7.36
N LEU A 44 19.23 -12.23 -6.87
CA LEU A 44 19.00 -11.39 -5.69
C LEU A 44 17.86 -10.38 -5.90
N ALA A 45 17.80 -9.74 -7.07
CA ALA A 45 16.71 -8.83 -7.41
C ALA A 45 15.35 -9.53 -7.41
N SER A 46 15.27 -10.75 -7.96
CA SER A 46 14.06 -11.58 -7.93
C SER A 46 13.67 -11.97 -6.50
N ALA A 47 14.65 -12.41 -5.71
CA ALA A 47 14.43 -12.78 -4.30
C ALA A 47 13.92 -11.59 -3.47
N LYS A 48 14.50 -10.40 -3.66
CA LYS A 48 14.06 -9.16 -3.01
C LYS A 48 12.62 -8.80 -3.37
N ALA A 49 12.26 -8.86 -4.66
CA ALA A 49 10.89 -8.57 -5.09
C ALA A 49 9.87 -9.55 -4.48
N ARG A 50 10.22 -10.84 -4.40
CA ARG A 50 9.39 -11.85 -3.74
C ARG A 50 9.25 -11.58 -2.24
N ALA A 51 10.34 -11.24 -1.55
CA ALA A 51 10.31 -10.90 -0.13
C ALA A 51 9.45 -9.66 0.14
N GLN A 52 9.58 -8.60 -0.67
CA GLN A 52 8.74 -7.41 -0.56
C GLN A 52 7.25 -7.75 -0.75
N ARG A 53 6.90 -8.59 -1.73
CA ARG A 53 5.50 -9.02 -1.93
C ARG A 53 4.97 -9.81 -0.73
N MET A 54 5.74 -10.75 -0.21
CA MET A 54 5.37 -11.50 1.00
C MET A 54 5.16 -10.55 2.19
N GLN A 55 6.01 -9.53 2.32
CA GLN A 55 5.83 -8.51 3.33
C GLN A 55 4.54 -7.72 3.10
N CYS A 56 4.24 -7.25 1.88
CA CYS A 56 2.97 -6.54 1.58
C CYS A 56 1.75 -7.42 1.94
N MET A 57 1.77 -8.71 1.60
CA MET A 57 0.70 -9.64 1.99
C MET A 57 0.55 -9.77 3.52
N ASN A 58 1.67 -9.86 4.26
CA ASN A 58 1.64 -9.94 5.72
C ASN A 58 1.13 -8.65 6.38
N GLN A 59 1.48 -7.49 5.84
CA GLN A 59 0.96 -6.19 6.31
C GLN A 59 -0.55 -6.11 6.04
N MET A 60 -0.99 -6.48 4.83
CA MET A 60 -2.41 -6.54 4.48
C MET A 60 -3.20 -7.52 5.36
N ARG A 61 -2.61 -8.67 5.74
CA ARG A 61 -3.27 -9.61 6.66
C ARG A 61 -3.46 -8.98 8.04
N GLN A 62 -2.48 -8.23 8.54
CA GLN A 62 -2.63 -7.46 9.78
C GLN A 62 -3.71 -6.40 9.68
N LEU A 63 -3.79 -5.67 8.55
CA LEU A 63 -4.89 -4.73 8.29
C LEU A 63 -6.25 -5.45 8.29
N GLY A 64 -6.36 -6.58 7.60
CA GLY A 64 -7.57 -7.39 7.52
C GLY A 64 -8.04 -7.96 8.86
N LEU A 65 -7.13 -8.13 9.84
CA LEU A 65 -7.48 -8.49 11.21
C LEU A 65 -8.05 -7.31 12.01
N GLY A 66 -7.74 -6.07 11.65
CA GLY A 66 -8.25 -4.88 12.32
C GLY A 66 -9.76 -4.68 12.11
N PHE A 67 -10.26 -4.96 10.90
CA PHE A 67 -11.67 -4.81 10.55
C PHE A 67 -12.64 -5.61 11.44
N PRO A 68 -12.50 -6.93 11.62
CA PRO A 68 -13.43 -7.68 12.46
C PRO A 68 -13.39 -7.23 13.92
N ILE A 69 -12.23 -6.80 14.44
CA ILE A 69 -12.13 -6.28 15.81
C ILE A 69 -12.90 -4.96 15.93
N PHE A 70 -12.70 -4.04 14.97
CA PHE A 70 -13.47 -2.80 14.90
C PHE A 70 -14.99 -3.07 14.79
N VAL A 71 -15.40 -3.99 13.91
CA VAL A 71 -16.81 -4.32 13.71
C VAL A 71 -17.48 -4.79 15.00
N ILE A 72 -16.78 -5.59 15.81
CA ILE A 72 -17.27 -6.07 17.11
C ILE A 72 -17.52 -4.91 18.07
N ASP A 73 -16.60 -3.94 18.14
CA ASP A 73 -16.70 -2.79 19.04
C ASP A 73 -17.71 -1.72 18.56
N HIS A 74 -18.17 -1.82 17.30
CA HIS A 74 -19.00 -0.83 16.64
C HIS A 74 -20.35 -1.37 16.13
N ASN A 75 -21.01 -2.25 16.90
CA ASN A 75 -22.36 -2.77 16.62
C ASN A 75 -22.50 -3.46 15.25
N ASP A 76 -21.52 -4.29 14.89
CA ASP A 76 -21.44 -5.00 13.62
C ASP A 76 -21.34 -4.09 12.38
N MET A 77 -20.97 -2.81 12.55
CA MET A 77 -20.83 -1.87 11.45
C MET A 77 -19.38 -1.82 10.95
N LEU A 78 -19.23 -1.92 9.64
CA LEU A 78 -17.97 -1.69 8.95
C LEU A 78 -17.61 -0.19 9.02
N PRO A 79 -16.31 0.16 9.05
CA PRO A 79 -15.91 1.55 8.91
C PRO A 79 -16.32 2.05 7.51
N PRO A 80 -16.69 3.33 7.34
CA PRO A 80 -16.70 3.93 6.02
C PRO A 80 -15.28 3.94 5.44
N ALA A 81 -15.15 4.05 4.11
CA ALA A 81 -13.85 4.32 3.52
C ALA A 81 -13.31 5.69 4.02
N GLY A 82 -14.20 6.66 4.20
CA GLY A 82 -13.90 7.84 4.99
C GLY A 82 -15.09 8.75 5.26
N TRP A 83 -14.84 9.74 6.10
CA TRP A 83 -15.75 10.81 6.47
C TRP A 83 -14.98 12.12 6.43
N ALA A 84 -15.41 13.06 5.59
CA ALA A 84 -14.86 14.40 5.54
C ALA A 84 -15.94 15.45 5.83
N ASP A 85 -15.56 16.44 6.61
CA ASP A 85 -16.24 17.73 6.69
C ASP A 85 -15.43 18.74 5.88
N GLY A 86 -16.07 19.47 4.96
CA GLY A 86 -15.47 20.55 4.18
C GLY A 86 -15.76 20.42 2.69
N THR A 87 -14.92 20.99 1.84
CA THR A 87 -15.10 20.91 0.37
C THR A 87 -14.31 19.75 -0.24
N TYR A 88 -14.61 19.41 -1.50
CA TYR A 88 -13.95 18.34 -2.25
C TYR A 88 -12.42 18.47 -2.35
N THR A 89 -11.89 19.68 -2.22
CA THR A 89 -10.45 19.96 -2.34
C THR A 89 -9.79 20.29 -1.00
N GLN A 90 -10.59 20.61 0.03
CA GLN A 90 -10.10 21.07 1.33
C GLN A 90 -11.09 20.64 2.44
N PRO A 91 -10.93 19.43 3.01
CA PRO A 91 -11.64 19.04 4.21
C PRO A 91 -11.05 19.77 5.44
N HIS A 92 -11.91 20.20 6.35
CA HIS A 92 -11.56 20.70 7.68
C HIS A 92 -11.18 19.55 8.61
N PHE A 93 -11.91 18.44 8.53
CA PHE A 93 -11.60 17.18 9.19
C PHE A 93 -11.75 16.04 8.20
N ALA A 94 -10.88 15.05 8.31
CA ALA A 94 -11.03 13.81 7.56
C ALA A 94 -10.64 12.62 8.43
N VAL A 95 -11.54 11.65 8.53
CA VAL A 95 -11.33 10.38 9.22
C VAL A 95 -11.60 9.25 8.24
N THR A 96 -10.59 8.43 7.98
CA THR A 96 -10.67 7.30 7.04
C THR A 96 -10.66 5.96 7.76
N TRP A 97 -10.93 4.88 7.02
CA TRP A 97 -10.87 3.53 7.55
C TRP A 97 -9.55 3.25 8.29
N ASP A 98 -8.40 3.72 7.79
CA ASP A 98 -7.10 3.52 8.45
C ASP A 98 -6.93 4.34 9.73
N SER A 99 -7.64 5.47 9.85
CA SER A 99 -7.68 6.27 11.07
C SER A 99 -8.57 5.62 12.13
N LEU A 100 -9.72 5.10 11.72
CA LEU A 100 -10.62 4.33 12.59
C LEU A 100 -9.96 3.03 13.08
N LEU A 101 -9.19 2.38 12.21
CA LEU A 101 -8.47 1.16 12.54
C LEU A 101 -7.17 1.39 13.30
N ASN A 102 -6.69 2.64 13.45
CA ASN A 102 -5.35 2.96 13.94
C ASN A 102 -4.99 2.20 15.23
N LYS A 103 -5.85 2.27 16.26
CA LYS A 103 -5.65 1.59 17.56
C LYS A 103 -5.70 0.06 17.44
N TYR A 104 -6.52 -0.46 16.53
CA TYR A 104 -6.68 -1.91 16.28
C TYR A 104 -5.49 -2.54 15.53
N ILE A 105 -4.70 -1.71 14.85
CA ILE A 105 -3.54 -2.14 14.05
C ILE A 105 -2.20 -1.76 14.69
N GLY A 106 -2.21 -1.44 15.98
CA GLY A 106 -1.00 -1.12 16.76
C GLY A 106 -0.53 0.33 16.63
N GLY A 107 -1.35 1.22 16.09
CA GLY A 107 -1.14 2.67 16.13
C GLY A 107 -1.55 3.27 17.48
N ASN A 108 -1.02 4.45 17.78
CA ASN A 108 -1.20 5.16 19.04
C ASN A 108 -1.43 6.66 18.83
N ALA A 109 -1.87 7.06 17.63
CA ALA A 109 -2.14 8.45 17.30
C ALA A 109 -3.30 9.00 18.16
N SER A 110 -3.23 10.27 18.55
CA SER A 110 -4.29 10.92 19.30
C SER A 110 -5.51 11.18 18.41
N ASP A 111 -6.70 11.31 18.98
CA ASP A 111 -7.90 11.61 18.19
C ASP A 111 -7.78 12.93 17.41
N VAL A 112 -6.97 13.88 17.91
CA VAL A 112 -6.62 15.12 17.19
C VAL A 112 -5.82 14.81 15.92
N ASP A 113 -4.79 13.97 16.03
CA ASP A 113 -3.97 13.56 14.88
C ASP A 113 -4.78 12.73 13.88
N LEU A 114 -5.63 11.83 14.37
CA LEU A 114 -6.54 11.03 13.55
C LEU A 114 -7.54 11.90 12.79
N SER A 115 -7.96 13.04 13.36
CA SER A 115 -8.94 13.96 12.75
C SER A 115 -8.34 14.88 11.68
N ALA A 116 -7.03 15.12 11.73
CA ALA A 116 -6.31 16.00 10.81
C ALA A 116 -6.30 15.47 9.37
N GLY A 117 -6.57 14.19 9.17
CA GLY A 117 -6.65 13.59 7.84
C GLY A 117 -5.32 13.48 7.12
N SER A 118 -4.20 13.54 7.83
CA SER A 118 -2.84 13.38 7.31
C SER A 118 -1.87 13.09 8.45
N TYR A 119 -1.14 11.98 8.37
CA TYR A 119 -0.05 11.67 9.30
C TYR A 119 1.29 12.15 8.75
N LEU A 120 2.20 12.60 9.61
CA LEU A 120 3.58 12.81 9.22
C LEU A 120 4.30 11.46 9.02
N SER A 121 5.33 11.47 8.18
CA SER A 121 6.18 10.32 7.94
C SER A 121 6.84 9.86 9.24
N GLY A 122 6.52 8.63 9.67
CA GLY A 122 6.95 8.05 10.93
C GLY A 122 5.83 7.87 11.96
N ASP A 123 4.74 8.64 11.86
CA ASP A 123 3.65 8.62 12.85
C ASP A 123 2.54 7.62 12.49
N ALA A 124 2.44 7.24 11.22
CA ALA A 124 1.49 6.22 10.78
C ALA A 124 2.03 4.79 11.01
N PRO A 125 1.15 3.81 11.31
CA PRO A 125 1.53 2.41 11.33
C PRO A 125 2.20 1.98 10.02
N LYS A 126 3.41 1.42 10.12
CA LYS A 126 4.20 0.96 8.95
C LYS A 126 3.50 -0.08 8.09
N ILE A 127 2.43 -0.70 8.61
CA ILE A 127 1.64 -1.69 7.88
C ILE A 127 0.72 -1.06 6.82
N LEU A 128 0.55 0.28 6.81
CA LEU A 128 -0.26 0.99 5.81
C LEU A 128 0.44 1.16 4.46
N GLN A 129 1.76 0.97 4.41
CA GLN A 129 2.56 1.09 3.20
C GLN A 129 3.07 -0.28 2.76
N CYS A 130 2.89 -0.60 1.48
CA CYS A 130 3.55 -1.75 0.86
C CYS A 130 5.04 -1.42 0.61
N PRO A 131 6.00 -2.24 1.09
CA PRO A 131 7.44 -1.99 0.87
C PRO A 131 7.92 -1.91 -0.58
N ALA A 132 7.09 -2.33 -1.55
CA ALA A 132 7.33 -2.20 -2.97
C ALA A 132 6.85 -0.86 -3.55
N ASP A 133 5.97 -0.13 -2.85
CA ASP A 133 5.55 1.23 -3.18
C ASP A 133 6.65 2.22 -2.80
N ARG A 134 7.51 2.49 -3.78
CA ARG A 134 8.67 3.38 -3.70
C ARG A 134 8.63 4.46 -4.76
N PHE A 135 7.44 4.72 -5.29
CA PHE A 135 7.26 5.66 -6.39
C PHE A 135 7.23 7.09 -5.85
N PRO A 136 7.84 8.05 -6.56
CA PRO A 136 7.75 9.46 -6.20
C PRO A 136 6.30 9.91 -6.01
N LYS A 137 6.05 10.70 -4.97
CA LYS A 137 4.73 11.27 -4.67
C LYS A 137 4.61 12.69 -5.19
N VAL A 138 3.42 13.26 -5.08
CA VAL A 138 3.17 14.66 -5.39
C VAL A 138 3.96 15.61 -4.53
N SER A 139 4.20 16.82 -5.02
CA SER A 139 5.02 17.83 -4.34
C SER A 139 4.51 18.14 -2.92
N TRP A 140 3.20 18.20 -2.72
CA TRP A 140 2.59 18.39 -1.40
C TRP A 140 2.67 17.18 -0.48
N MET A 141 3.07 16.00 -0.97
CA MET A 141 3.41 14.87 -0.11
C MET A 141 4.90 14.83 0.24
N GLY A 142 5.76 15.56 -0.47
CA GLY A 142 7.22 15.56 -0.31
C GLY A 142 7.99 14.97 -1.50
N GLY A 143 7.31 14.67 -2.63
CA GLY A 143 8.01 14.21 -3.82
C GLY A 143 8.64 12.83 -3.62
N SER A 144 9.95 12.74 -3.87
CA SER A 144 10.73 11.51 -3.69
C SER A 144 11.02 11.17 -2.22
N ASP A 145 10.86 12.11 -1.29
CA ASP A 145 11.06 11.92 0.14
C ASP A 145 9.82 12.42 0.90
N PRO A 146 8.78 11.57 1.02
CA PRO A 146 7.50 12.02 1.56
C PRO A 146 7.59 12.42 3.03
N TYR A 147 7.14 13.64 3.35
CA TYR A 147 6.97 14.10 4.74
C TYR A 147 5.61 13.71 5.31
N LEU A 148 4.65 13.35 4.46
CA LEU A 148 3.41 12.69 4.87
C LEU A 148 3.55 11.17 4.74
N ALA A 149 2.98 10.44 5.69
CA ALA A 149 2.99 8.99 5.64
C ALA A 149 2.13 8.47 4.48
N MET A 150 2.64 7.44 3.80
CA MET A 150 1.98 6.84 2.65
C MET A 150 0.98 5.76 3.07
N ARG A 151 -0.12 5.65 2.31
CA ARG A 151 -1.05 4.50 2.37
C ARG A 151 -1.12 3.83 1.00
N SER A 152 -0.71 2.57 0.87
CA SER A 152 -0.69 1.87 -0.43
C SER A 152 -1.99 1.11 -0.74
N TYR A 153 -2.98 1.19 0.15
CA TYR A 153 -4.20 0.38 0.13
C TYR A 153 -5.44 1.26 0.13
N ALA A 154 -6.52 0.75 -0.46
CA ALA A 154 -7.82 1.40 -0.47
C ALA A 154 -8.94 0.38 -0.29
N MET A 155 -10.06 0.83 0.25
CA MET A 155 -11.26 0.01 0.44
C MET A 155 -12.07 -0.08 -0.84
N VAL A 156 -12.61 -1.24 -1.19
CA VAL A 156 -13.42 -1.36 -2.43
C VAL A 156 -14.70 -0.55 -2.29
N SER A 157 -14.91 0.39 -3.19
CA SER A 157 -16.01 1.36 -3.18
C SER A 157 -17.38 0.69 -3.32
N ALA A 158 -18.43 1.27 -2.73
CA ALA A 158 -19.81 0.83 -2.87
C ALA A 158 -20.34 0.88 -4.33
N GLY A 159 -19.69 1.67 -5.19
CA GLY A 159 -19.96 1.71 -6.62
C GLY A 159 -18.97 2.60 -7.36
N THR A 160 -19.31 2.90 -8.62
CA THR A 160 -18.39 3.55 -9.58
C THR A 160 -18.77 4.99 -9.90
N SER A 161 -19.88 5.51 -9.35
CA SER A 161 -20.30 6.89 -9.53
C SER A 161 -19.92 7.76 -8.33
N GLN A 162 -19.45 8.98 -8.59
CA GLN A 162 -18.94 9.93 -7.59
C GLN A 162 -19.85 11.16 -7.48
N GLY A 163 -19.95 11.74 -6.27
CA GLY A 163 -20.57 13.04 -6.02
C GLY A 163 -21.80 12.98 -5.10
N PRO A 164 -22.51 14.11 -4.88
CA PRO A 164 -23.59 14.19 -3.89
C PRO A 164 -24.71 13.16 -4.05
N THR A 165 -24.95 12.71 -5.28
CA THR A 165 -25.95 11.69 -5.63
C THR A 165 -25.31 10.38 -6.12
N GLY A 166 -23.98 10.29 -6.10
CA GLY A 166 -23.23 9.12 -6.54
C GLY A 166 -23.32 7.96 -5.55
N ASP A 167 -22.72 6.86 -5.95
CA ASP A 167 -22.55 5.65 -5.13
C ASP A 167 -21.41 5.80 -4.12
N PHE A 168 -20.52 6.76 -4.36
CA PHE A 168 -19.38 7.09 -3.54
C PHE A 168 -19.23 8.60 -3.39
N GLN A 169 -18.57 9.06 -2.31
CA GLN A 169 -18.40 10.48 -1.99
C GLN A 169 -19.73 11.23 -1.94
N ARG A 170 -20.65 10.71 -1.12
CA ARG A 170 -22.04 11.14 -1.05
C ARG A 170 -22.31 12.00 0.18
N ASP A 171 -23.32 12.88 0.10
CA ASP A 171 -23.87 13.57 1.28
C ASP A 171 -24.61 12.56 2.19
N PRO A 172 -24.33 12.53 3.52
CA PRO A 172 -25.02 11.65 4.47
C PRO A 172 -26.54 11.72 4.45
N LYS A 173 -27.13 12.86 4.09
CA LYS A 173 -28.60 13.04 4.00
C LYS A 173 -29.24 12.07 3.01
N ASN A 174 -28.47 11.60 2.04
CA ASN A 174 -28.99 10.72 0.99
C ASN A 174 -28.92 9.23 1.37
N GLY A 175 -28.35 8.91 2.54
CA GLY A 175 -28.23 7.55 3.05
C GLY A 175 -27.26 6.66 2.24
N LEU A 176 -27.13 5.42 2.69
CA LEU A 176 -26.24 4.44 2.07
C LEU A 176 -26.76 4.00 0.68
N PRO A 177 -25.89 3.87 -0.34
CA PRO A 177 -26.24 3.24 -1.61
C PRO A 177 -26.82 1.83 -1.42
N ASN A 178 -27.83 1.49 -2.24
CA ASN A 178 -28.39 0.14 -2.24
C ASN A 178 -27.46 -0.81 -3.00
N LEU A 179 -26.76 -1.68 -2.26
CA LEU A 179 -25.81 -2.65 -2.80
C LEU A 179 -26.46 -3.82 -3.57
N ASN A 180 -27.80 -3.94 -3.56
CA ASN A 180 -28.50 -4.98 -4.33
C ASN A 180 -28.77 -4.59 -5.78
N LEU A 181 -28.45 -3.37 -6.18
CA LEU A 181 -28.57 -2.92 -7.56
C LEU A 181 -27.39 -3.43 -8.39
N ALA A 182 -27.58 -3.61 -9.69
CA ALA A 182 -26.51 -4.08 -10.57
C ALA A 182 -25.32 -3.10 -10.63
N GLY A 183 -24.10 -3.63 -10.71
CA GLY A 183 -22.89 -2.84 -10.83
C GLY A 183 -22.44 -2.18 -9.52
N LYS A 184 -22.94 -2.69 -8.39
CA LYS A 184 -22.45 -2.34 -7.06
C LYS A 184 -21.28 -3.25 -6.73
N LEU A 185 -20.22 -2.62 -6.24
CA LEU A 185 -18.97 -3.32 -6.00
C LEU A 185 -18.88 -3.69 -4.53
N GLY A 186 -18.10 -2.95 -3.75
CA GLY A 186 -17.81 -3.25 -2.36
C GLY A 186 -18.73 -2.52 -1.38
N VAL A 187 -18.15 -2.14 -0.25
CA VAL A 187 -18.81 -1.49 0.90
C VAL A 187 -18.22 -0.12 1.22
N GLY A 188 -17.16 0.28 0.52
CA GLY A 188 -16.42 1.50 0.77
C GLY A 188 -17.24 2.73 0.39
N ILE A 189 -17.77 3.41 1.40
CA ILE A 189 -18.42 4.71 1.22
C ILE A 189 -17.52 5.82 1.76
N VAL A 190 -17.36 6.88 0.99
CA VAL A 190 -16.88 8.15 1.55
C VAL A 190 -18.07 9.06 1.76
N TRP A 191 -18.19 9.56 2.98
CA TRP A 191 -19.11 10.61 3.34
C TRP A 191 -18.45 11.97 3.13
N GLN A 192 -19.11 12.81 2.36
CA GLN A 192 -18.72 14.21 2.20
C GLN A 192 -19.81 15.07 2.81
N VAL A 193 -19.46 15.81 3.86
CA VAL A 193 -20.36 16.75 4.49
C VAL A 193 -19.95 18.17 4.15
N LEU A 194 -20.85 18.90 3.51
CA LEU A 194 -20.70 20.34 3.28
C LEU A 194 -21.24 21.15 4.47
N ALA A 195 -21.07 20.65 5.69
CA ALA A 195 -21.54 21.30 6.91
C ALA A 195 -20.44 21.25 7.97
N GLN A 196 -20.09 22.42 8.52
CA GLN A 196 -19.03 22.59 9.50
C GLN A 196 -19.43 21.96 10.84
N TYR A 197 -19.02 20.73 11.08
CA TYR A 197 -19.19 20.06 12.35
C TYR A 197 -18.14 20.55 13.35
N PRO A 198 -18.49 20.61 14.65
CA PRO A 198 -17.56 21.07 15.67
C PRO A 198 -16.44 20.05 15.95
N VAL A 199 -16.63 18.78 15.60
CA VAL A 199 -15.69 17.67 15.85
C VAL A 199 -15.75 16.64 14.72
N ALA A 200 -14.64 15.90 14.54
CA ALA A 200 -14.58 14.79 13.59
C ALA A 200 -15.47 13.61 14.01
N ASN A 201 -16.00 12.89 13.02
CA ASN A 201 -16.84 11.72 13.23
C ASN A 201 -15.98 10.44 13.31
N PHE A 202 -16.01 9.79 14.48
CA PHE A 202 -15.34 8.50 14.73
C PHE A 202 -16.31 7.32 14.80
N ASP A 203 -17.59 7.54 14.46
CA ASP A 203 -18.59 6.48 14.43
C ASP A 203 -18.47 5.64 13.15
N ALA A 204 -18.82 4.35 13.28
CA ALA A 204 -18.87 3.42 12.17
C ALA A 204 -20.08 3.69 11.25
N SER A 205 -19.98 4.74 10.44
CA SER A 205 -21.04 5.18 9.52
C SER A 205 -21.08 4.35 8.21
N GLY A 206 -20.61 3.11 8.24
CA GLY A 206 -20.60 2.21 7.08
C GLY A 206 -21.82 1.28 7.03
N TYR A 207 -21.68 0.19 6.30
CA TYR A 207 -22.68 -0.86 6.23
C TYR A 207 -22.54 -1.84 7.40
N LYS A 208 -23.63 -2.52 7.77
CA LYS A 208 -23.51 -3.71 8.61
C LYS A 208 -22.66 -4.78 7.91
N SER A 209 -21.80 -5.48 8.63
CA SER A 209 -20.98 -6.57 8.10
C SER A 209 -21.81 -7.63 7.38
N SER A 210 -23.04 -7.88 7.86
CA SER A 210 -24.00 -8.82 7.28
C SER A 210 -24.48 -8.49 5.86
N VAL A 211 -24.19 -7.30 5.31
CA VAL A 211 -24.54 -6.98 3.92
C VAL A 211 -23.67 -7.72 2.92
N VAL A 212 -22.46 -8.13 3.32
CA VAL A 212 -21.52 -8.87 2.48
C VAL A 212 -21.95 -10.33 2.47
N ARG A 213 -22.54 -10.77 1.36
CA ARG A 213 -23.15 -12.12 1.25
C ARG A 213 -22.13 -13.21 0.95
N ASP A 214 -21.01 -12.84 0.34
CA ASP A 214 -19.89 -13.74 0.08
C ASP A 214 -18.57 -13.17 0.64
N PRO A 215 -18.35 -13.24 1.97
CA PRO A 215 -17.17 -12.63 2.58
C PRO A 215 -15.83 -13.17 2.07
N ALA A 216 -15.79 -14.44 1.63
CA ALA A 216 -14.60 -15.07 1.08
C ALA A 216 -14.41 -14.77 -0.42
N GLY A 217 -15.48 -14.46 -1.16
CA GLY A 217 -15.39 -14.04 -2.56
C GLY A 217 -15.26 -12.53 -2.76
N SER A 218 -15.66 -11.70 -1.79
CA SER A 218 -15.68 -10.24 -1.93
C SER A 218 -14.44 -9.57 -1.35
N ILE A 219 -13.76 -8.78 -2.17
CA ILE A 219 -12.60 -7.96 -1.80
C ILE A 219 -13.05 -6.82 -0.87
N LEU A 220 -12.32 -6.65 0.22
CA LEU A 220 -12.47 -5.57 1.19
C LEU A 220 -11.44 -4.46 0.93
N LEU A 221 -10.14 -4.81 0.90
CA LEU A 221 -9.04 -3.89 0.58
C LEU A 221 -8.28 -4.38 -0.64
N CYS A 222 -7.84 -3.44 -1.47
CA CYS A 222 -6.93 -3.69 -2.57
C CYS A 222 -5.70 -2.77 -2.49
N GLU A 223 -4.60 -3.21 -3.10
CA GLU A 223 -3.49 -2.32 -3.41
C GLU A 223 -3.95 -1.28 -4.44
N ASN A 224 -3.87 0.00 -4.07
CA ASN A 224 -4.25 1.11 -4.92
C ASN A 224 -3.19 2.21 -4.77
N THR A 225 -2.16 2.17 -5.62
CA THR A 225 -0.99 3.04 -5.50
C THR A 225 -1.04 4.22 -6.47
N HIS A 226 -0.98 5.44 -5.95
CA HIS A 226 -0.96 6.71 -6.70
C HIS A 226 -0.13 7.79 -5.96
N GLY A 227 0.05 8.94 -6.62
CA GLY A 227 0.93 10.01 -6.16
C GLY A 227 0.41 10.78 -4.94
N GLN A 228 -0.87 10.65 -4.58
CA GLN A 228 -1.57 11.48 -3.58
C GLN A 228 -2.00 10.70 -2.32
N GLN A 229 -1.53 9.46 -2.15
CA GLN A 229 -2.02 8.57 -1.10
C GLN A 229 -1.40 8.83 0.27
N SER A 230 -1.92 9.84 0.95
CA SER A 230 -1.57 10.08 2.34
C SER A 230 -2.41 9.19 3.27
N ALA A 231 -1.78 8.60 4.27
CA ALA A 231 -2.49 7.94 5.36
C ALA A 231 -3.38 8.96 6.10
N GLY A 232 -4.58 8.55 6.49
CA GLY A 232 -5.60 9.42 7.07
C GLY A 232 -6.35 10.28 6.07
N ASN A 233 -5.79 10.47 4.87
CA ASN A 233 -6.42 11.31 3.86
C ASN A 233 -7.54 10.56 3.14
N ILE A 234 -8.66 11.26 2.98
CA ILE A 234 -9.86 10.72 2.33
C ILE A 234 -9.64 10.37 0.87
N TRP A 235 -8.70 11.04 0.21
CA TRP A 235 -8.29 10.76 -1.15
C TRP A 235 -6.94 9.99 -1.17
N THR A 236 -6.83 8.78 -1.70
CA THR A 236 -7.89 7.85 -2.16
C THR A 236 -8.11 6.74 -1.13
N SER A 237 -9.08 6.94 -0.23
CA SER A 237 -9.41 5.94 0.79
C SER A 237 -10.21 4.76 0.22
N ALA A 238 -10.80 4.93 -0.98
CA ALA A 238 -11.53 3.90 -1.69
C ALA A 238 -11.01 3.66 -3.10
N CYS A 239 -11.37 2.51 -3.68
CA CYS A 239 -11.02 2.11 -5.03
C CYS A 239 -12.28 1.69 -5.82
N PHE A 240 -12.40 2.14 -7.07
CA PHE A 240 -13.60 1.91 -7.91
C PHE A 240 -13.53 0.65 -8.76
N GLY A 241 -12.39 -0.03 -8.78
CA GLY A 241 -12.23 -1.19 -9.62
C GLY A 241 -10.79 -1.44 -10.04
N PRO A 242 -10.59 -2.52 -10.82
CA PRO A 242 -9.26 -2.93 -11.21
C PRO A 242 -8.65 -1.98 -12.25
N GLN A 243 -9.47 -1.42 -13.15
CA GLN A 243 -8.94 -0.56 -14.20
C GLN A 243 -9.98 0.43 -14.75
N SER A 244 -9.62 1.70 -14.84
CA SER A 244 -10.34 2.73 -15.61
C SER A 244 -9.50 4.02 -15.63
N LEU A 245 -10.06 5.13 -16.07
CA LEU A 245 -9.40 6.43 -16.06
C LEU A 245 -9.46 7.05 -14.66
N GLY A 246 -8.33 7.58 -14.18
CA GLY A 246 -8.21 8.30 -12.92
C GLY A 246 -7.60 7.50 -11.76
N ASP A 247 -7.14 8.24 -10.75
CA ASP A 247 -6.32 7.74 -9.63
C ASP A 247 -7.09 6.86 -8.62
N ILE A 248 -8.41 6.74 -8.75
CA ILE A 248 -9.26 5.93 -7.84
C ILE A 248 -9.37 4.46 -8.28
N TYR A 249 -8.79 4.09 -9.42
CA TYR A 249 -8.72 2.72 -9.90
C TYR A 249 -7.32 2.16 -9.68
N GLN A 250 -7.19 0.84 -9.50
CA GLN A 250 -5.88 0.24 -9.27
C GLN A 250 -4.90 0.48 -10.42
N ILE A 251 -5.39 0.61 -11.66
CA ILE A 251 -4.59 0.90 -12.85
C ILE A 251 -5.34 1.90 -13.72
N ASP A 252 -4.65 2.98 -14.09
CA ASP A 252 -5.08 3.87 -15.17
C ASP A 252 -4.23 3.62 -16.43
N PRO A 253 -4.76 2.95 -17.46
CA PRO A 253 -4.00 2.61 -18.65
C PRO A 253 -3.66 3.82 -19.52
N SER A 254 -4.34 4.95 -19.34
CA SER A 254 -4.11 6.21 -20.07
C SER A 254 -3.09 7.12 -19.41
N ALA A 255 -2.85 6.90 -18.12
CA ALA A 255 -1.95 7.69 -17.29
C ALA A 255 -0.48 7.46 -17.64
N ALA A 256 0.31 8.54 -17.54
CA ALA A 256 1.76 8.44 -17.69
C ALA A 256 2.35 7.65 -16.50
N PRO A 257 3.35 6.78 -16.72
CA PRO A 257 3.90 5.97 -15.64
C PRO A 257 4.68 6.77 -14.59
N GLN A 258 5.16 7.98 -14.89
CA GLN A 258 6.15 8.69 -14.06
C GLN A 258 6.05 10.21 -14.17
N ASP A 259 4.99 10.81 -13.64
CA ASP A 259 5.05 12.24 -13.32
C ASP A 259 4.66 12.48 -11.85
N PRO A 260 5.62 12.58 -10.92
CA PRO A 260 5.31 12.97 -9.54
C PRO A 260 4.65 14.34 -9.45
N ASN A 261 4.80 15.23 -10.42
CA ASN A 261 4.19 16.56 -10.35
C ASN A 261 2.77 16.58 -10.92
N SER A 262 2.30 15.49 -11.51
CA SER A 262 0.92 15.42 -11.98
C SER A 262 -0.01 15.08 -10.83
N ASN A 263 -0.90 16.02 -10.51
CA ASN A 263 -2.01 15.80 -9.59
C ASN A 263 -3.10 14.88 -10.17
N ASN A 264 -3.02 14.50 -11.44
CA ASN A 264 -3.97 13.60 -12.12
C ASN A 264 -3.24 12.66 -13.09
N GLY A 265 -3.53 11.37 -13.09
CA GLY A 265 -3.10 10.48 -14.17
C GLY A 265 -1.65 10.01 -14.05
N VAL A 266 -1.30 9.45 -12.89
CA VAL A 266 -0.05 8.69 -12.71
C VAL A 266 -0.34 7.21 -12.55
N ASN A 267 0.17 6.38 -13.47
CA ASN A 267 -0.06 4.94 -13.46
C ASN A 267 0.87 4.18 -12.49
N GLN A 268 1.00 4.67 -11.25
CA GLN A 268 1.85 4.04 -10.23
C GLN A 268 1.32 2.66 -9.83
N GLY A 269 0.01 2.46 -9.93
CA GLY A 269 -0.62 1.16 -9.79
C GLY A 269 -0.06 0.13 -10.77
N ALA A 270 0.09 0.44 -12.06
CA ALA A 270 0.74 -0.49 -12.99
C ALA A 270 2.21 -0.73 -12.68
N LEU A 271 2.92 0.26 -12.10
CA LEU A 271 4.29 0.06 -11.64
C LEU A 271 4.35 -0.91 -10.45
N LEU A 272 3.45 -0.77 -9.47
CA LEU A 272 3.33 -1.70 -8.36
C LEU A 272 2.95 -3.10 -8.85
N TYR A 273 1.98 -3.19 -9.76
CA TYR A 273 1.56 -4.45 -10.38
C TYR A 273 2.75 -5.18 -11.01
N LYS A 274 3.59 -4.46 -11.76
CA LYS A 274 4.83 -5.00 -12.34
C LYS A 274 5.86 -5.38 -11.28
N ALA A 275 6.03 -4.56 -10.23
CA ALA A 275 6.92 -4.86 -9.10
C ALA A 275 6.53 -6.17 -8.39
N HIS A 276 5.24 -6.49 -8.37
CA HIS A 276 4.68 -7.73 -7.84
C HIS A 276 4.51 -8.86 -8.87
N LYS A 277 5.20 -8.77 -10.01
CA LYS A 277 5.18 -9.78 -11.09
C LYS A 277 3.76 -9.97 -11.66
N ASN A 278 3.09 -8.85 -11.95
CA ASN A 278 1.75 -8.77 -12.52
C ASN A 278 0.69 -9.40 -11.61
N ARG A 279 0.75 -9.07 -10.32
CA ARG A 279 -0.26 -9.44 -9.33
C ARG A 279 -0.43 -8.29 -8.34
N PHE A 280 -1.64 -8.09 -7.86
CA PHE A 280 -1.90 -7.30 -6.66
C PHE A 280 -2.23 -8.22 -5.50
N ASN A 281 -2.02 -7.72 -4.30
CA ASN A 281 -2.49 -8.36 -3.08
C ASN A 281 -3.84 -7.75 -2.67
N TYR A 282 -4.76 -8.61 -2.24
CA TYR A 282 -6.13 -8.26 -1.88
C TYR A 282 -6.45 -8.83 -0.50
N VAL A 283 -7.17 -8.07 0.32
CA VAL A 283 -7.79 -8.54 1.56
C VAL A 283 -9.26 -8.77 1.26
N PHE A 284 -9.78 -9.93 1.62
CA PHE A 284 -11.20 -10.27 1.49
C PHE A 284 -11.96 -9.96 2.79
N ASN A 285 -13.28 -9.94 2.74
CA ASN A 285 -14.12 -9.55 3.89
C ASN A 285 -14.07 -10.55 5.05
N ASP A 286 -13.65 -11.79 4.83
CA ASP A 286 -13.32 -12.75 5.91
C ASP A 286 -11.88 -12.54 6.49
N GLY A 287 -11.15 -11.56 5.96
CA GLY A 287 -9.82 -11.16 6.36
C GLY A 287 -8.68 -11.93 5.68
N HIS A 288 -8.93 -12.98 4.89
CA HIS A 288 -7.84 -13.67 4.19
C HIS A 288 -7.20 -12.78 3.12
N VAL A 289 -5.97 -13.11 2.73
CA VAL A 289 -5.21 -12.33 1.74
C VAL A 289 -4.80 -13.21 0.58
N GLU A 290 -5.10 -12.77 -0.63
CA GLU A 290 -4.70 -13.46 -1.86
C GLU A 290 -3.99 -12.53 -2.84
N GLY A 291 -3.01 -13.09 -3.53
CA GLY A 291 -2.25 -12.39 -4.56
C GLY A 291 -2.70 -12.77 -5.96
N LEU A 292 -3.51 -11.93 -6.59
CA LEU A 292 -4.25 -12.23 -7.83
C LEU A 292 -3.82 -11.31 -8.99
N LYS A 293 -3.95 -11.82 -10.21
CA LYS A 293 -3.98 -10.94 -11.38
C LYS A 293 -5.33 -10.20 -11.43
N ILE A 294 -5.37 -8.99 -11.97
CA ILE A 294 -6.62 -8.22 -12.07
C ILE A 294 -7.71 -8.99 -12.83
N GLU A 295 -7.35 -9.78 -13.85
CA GLU A 295 -8.28 -10.57 -14.65
C GLU A 295 -8.90 -11.73 -13.86
N GLN A 296 -8.30 -12.16 -12.75
CA GLN A 296 -8.86 -13.18 -11.88
C GLN A 296 -9.96 -12.62 -10.96
N THR A 297 -10.00 -11.30 -10.78
CA THR A 297 -10.91 -10.64 -9.84
C THR A 297 -12.25 -10.25 -10.48
N ILE A 298 -12.34 -10.18 -11.80
CA ILE A 298 -13.50 -9.61 -12.51
C ILE A 298 -14.67 -10.59 -12.72
N GLY A 299 -14.49 -11.87 -12.43
CA GLY A 299 -15.52 -12.89 -12.63
C GLY A 299 -16.02 -12.93 -14.07
N SER A 300 -17.33 -12.78 -14.27
CA SER A 300 -17.97 -12.76 -15.60
C SER A 300 -17.92 -11.40 -16.32
N GLY A 301 -17.31 -10.40 -15.68
CA GLY A 301 -17.34 -9.01 -16.10
C GLY A 301 -16.14 -8.60 -16.93
N THR A 302 -15.88 -7.30 -16.97
CA THR A 302 -14.71 -6.73 -17.63
C THR A 302 -13.82 -6.00 -16.62
N LEU A 303 -12.62 -5.59 -17.05
CA LEU A 303 -11.72 -4.78 -16.21
C LEU A 303 -12.33 -3.41 -15.82
N THR A 304 -13.26 -2.88 -16.60
CA THR A 304 -13.94 -1.60 -16.34
C THR A 304 -15.32 -1.75 -15.69
N ALA A 305 -15.87 -2.97 -15.70
CA ALA A 305 -17.15 -3.31 -15.10
C ALA A 305 -17.07 -4.73 -14.52
N PRO A 306 -16.37 -4.92 -13.39
CA PRO A 306 -16.16 -6.23 -12.81
C PRO A 306 -17.45 -6.80 -12.23
N LYS A 307 -17.56 -8.12 -12.30
CA LYS A 307 -18.73 -8.92 -11.95
C LYS A 307 -18.32 -10.19 -11.21
N GLY A 308 -17.52 -10.00 -10.16
CA GLY A 308 -16.81 -11.08 -9.49
C GLY A 308 -16.39 -10.65 -8.10
N MET A 309 -15.12 -10.79 -7.78
CA MET A 309 -14.63 -10.50 -6.43
C MET A 309 -14.78 -9.05 -5.99
N TRP A 310 -15.09 -8.15 -6.92
CA TRP A 310 -15.38 -6.76 -6.62
C TRP A 310 -16.79 -6.53 -6.08
N THR A 311 -17.71 -7.48 -6.22
CA THR A 311 -19.11 -7.33 -5.83
C THR A 311 -19.38 -7.98 -4.46
N VAL A 312 -20.25 -7.38 -3.64
CA VAL A 312 -20.65 -7.93 -2.32
C VAL A 312 -21.67 -9.07 -2.41
N VAL A 313 -22.23 -9.29 -3.60
CA VAL A 313 -23.17 -10.36 -3.90
C VAL A 313 -22.52 -11.30 -4.90
N PRO A 314 -22.44 -12.61 -4.61
CA PRO A 314 -21.81 -13.54 -5.53
C PRO A 314 -22.51 -13.58 -6.89
N GLY A 315 -21.71 -13.48 -7.96
CA GLY A 315 -22.16 -13.64 -9.33
C GLY A 315 -22.80 -12.41 -9.99
N ASP A 316 -22.93 -11.27 -9.30
CA ASP A 316 -23.11 -10.00 -10.01
C ASP A 316 -21.84 -9.65 -10.73
#